data_AF-A0A9C9EN60-F1
#
_entry.id   AF-A0A9C9EN60-F1
#
_cell.length_a   1.000
_cell.length_b   1.000
_cell.length_c   1.000
_cell.angle_alpha   90.00
_cell.angle_beta   90.00
_cell.angle_gamma   90.00
#
_symmetry.space_group_name_H-M   'P 1'
#
loop_
_entity.id
_entity.type
_entity.pdbx_description
1 polymer ?
#
loop_
_entity_poly.entity_id
_entity_poly.type
_entity_poly.pdbx_seq_one_letter_code
_entity_poly.pdbx_strand_id
1 'polypeptide(L)'
;AFDPALSELSNAYRKEFKEEESIGNYYFWRGEEKVVASRAQLLELYKKAVEEIPIISIEDAFAEDDYEGWRRLMAELGDKIFIIGDDLVTTKDSTIEECADQKLINTALIKANQIGTLSETVLAVLVAFGKGLDIVVSHRSKSPNDDMEAQIALAANALGLKTGGGANTERLFKYGAVTKVMKDMIKLSRTAFKEEPRVELGDFIDKLVITEIIAYEEPTNAGIPTVGVEVYVGLKGSKRYRKLLRFTGATPLGTSAGVDEAIHLVDSIIEDSPLVARYQEMFVEQPDRTYRFKKEITEEDIKEKDDPDLTELWLKAQRYKGKGCKNAVDNVVNIIAPEFIGRKMSELKNIADVDKKLLLLEGKAALMRKKISKDDSREKIIEVLQRKANLGMNAVLTVSLAIARLIAHVQGRDLWELLREEMKEVMAKTIAANGGAEVLTGIVDSASLGKMSSDGKLSWESLKTELSLSELVQGLQAVEKKLKQQGRKLYETLRTQISIYDVEIFK
;
A
#
# COMPACT_ATOMS: atom_id res chain seq x y z
N ALA A 1 0.97 5.00 23.03
CA ALA A 1 1.38 5.08 21.61
C ALA A 1 1.61 6.54 21.29
N PHE A 2 2.78 6.87 20.75
CA PHE A 2 3.15 8.22 20.33
C PHE A 2 3.57 8.21 18.86
N ASP A 3 3.25 9.29 18.14
CA ASP A 3 3.70 9.57 16.78
C ASP A 3 4.11 11.04 16.73
N PRO A 4 5.37 11.34 17.10
CA PRO A 4 5.91 12.69 17.03
C PRO A 4 6.32 13.16 15.62
N ALA A 5 6.37 12.28 14.60
CA ALA A 5 6.69 12.60 13.21
C ALA A 5 7.93 13.52 13.04
N LEU A 6 9.10 13.09 13.52
CA LEU A 6 10.26 13.97 13.69
C LEU A 6 10.88 14.49 12.40
N SER A 7 10.62 13.88 11.25
CA SER A 7 11.04 14.41 9.94
C SER A 7 10.55 15.85 9.75
N GLU A 8 9.34 16.16 10.21
CA GLU A 8 8.78 17.53 10.14
C GLU A 8 9.60 18.52 11.01
N LEU A 9 10.00 18.11 12.22
CA LEU A 9 10.86 18.91 13.13
C LEU A 9 12.28 19.09 12.61
N SER A 10 12.81 18.09 11.91
CA SER A 10 14.12 18.19 11.27
C SER A 10 14.08 19.13 10.06
N ASN A 11 13.08 18.99 9.19
CA ASN A 11 12.89 19.87 8.04
C ASN A 11 12.68 21.33 8.45
N ALA A 12 11.93 21.57 9.53
CA ALA A 12 11.80 22.92 10.08
C ALA A 12 13.11 23.48 10.64
N TYR A 13 13.93 22.65 11.28
CA TYR A 13 15.27 23.04 11.73
C TYR A 13 16.14 23.48 10.55
N ARG A 14 16.28 22.62 9.52
CA ARG A 14 17.08 22.90 8.32
C ARG A 14 16.67 24.22 7.67
N LYS A 15 15.37 24.46 7.58
CA LYS A 15 14.80 25.68 6.99
C LYS A 15 15.04 26.93 7.83
N GLU A 16 14.78 26.88 9.13
CA GLU A 16 14.90 28.04 10.02
C GLU A 16 16.36 28.47 10.18
N PHE A 17 17.26 27.50 10.34
CA PHE A 17 18.67 27.75 10.61
C PHE A 17 19.55 27.73 9.34
N LYS A 18 18.97 27.42 8.17
CA LYS A 18 19.66 27.32 6.87
C LYS A 18 20.79 26.28 6.87
N GLU A 19 20.56 25.16 7.54
CA GLU A 19 21.49 24.03 7.63
C GLU A 19 20.90 22.82 6.90
N GLU A 20 20.94 22.79 5.56
CA GLU A 20 20.28 21.75 4.75
C GLU A 20 20.77 20.34 5.06
N GLU A 21 22.06 20.19 5.39
CA GLU A 21 22.71 18.91 5.70
C GLU A 21 22.59 18.50 7.18
N SER A 22 21.83 19.24 8.00
CA SER A 22 21.73 18.96 9.43
C SER A 22 20.96 17.66 9.67
N ILE A 23 21.56 16.73 10.43
CA ILE A 23 20.94 15.47 10.84
C ILE A 23 21.00 15.34 12.37
N GLY A 24 19.87 15.01 12.98
CA GLY A 24 19.75 14.83 14.44
C GLY A 24 19.53 16.12 15.24
N ASN A 25 19.13 17.21 14.58
CA ASN A 25 18.62 18.42 15.23
C ASN A 25 17.15 18.64 14.85
N TYR A 26 16.35 19.02 15.83
CA TYR A 26 14.89 19.08 15.72
C TYR A 26 14.38 20.38 16.30
N TYR A 27 13.62 21.14 15.50
CA TYR A 27 13.07 22.42 15.91
C TYR A 27 11.59 22.28 16.24
N PHE A 28 11.19 22.57 17.48
CA PHE A 28 9.80 22.55 17.93
C PHE A 28 9.13 23.90 17.65
N TRP A 29 9.01 24.28 16.38
CA TRP A 29 8.60 25.64 15.96
C TRP A 29 7.19 26.06 16.39
N ARG A 30 6.31 25.08 16.68
CA ARG A 30 4.94 25.32 17.16
C ARG A 30 4.84 25.39 18.68
N GLY A 31 5.89 25.03 19.41
CA GLY A 31 5.93 25.17 20.86
C GLY A 31 6.04 26.64 21.25
N GLU A 32 5.46 27.01 22.40
CA GLU A 32 5.53 28.38 22.93
C GLU A 32 6.99 28.85 23.11
N GLU A 33 7.83 27.95 23.62
CA GLU A 33 9.25 28.22 23.87
C GLU A 33 10.15 27.97 22.65
N LYS A 34 9.62 27.45 21.53
CA LYS A 34 10.35 27.19 20.27
C LYS A 34 11.71 26.50 20.49
N VAL A 35 11.70 25.37 21.18
CA VAL A 35 12.90 24.65 21.60
C VAL A 35 13.61 23.98 20.42
N VAL A 36 14.94 23.96 20.44
CA VAL A 36 15.76 23.06 19.61
C VAL A 36 16.22 21.89 20.48
N ALA A 37 15.98 20.67 20.02
CA ALA A 37 16.47 19.46 20.66
C ALA A 37 17.43 18.71 19.73
N SER A 38 18.56 18.28 20.28
CA SER A 38 19.42 17.29 19.64
C SER A 38 18.83 15.89 19.80
N ARG A 39 19.26 14.98 18.93
CA ARG A 39 18.94 13.54 19.01
C ARG A 39 19.23 12.95 20.39
N ALA A 40 20.32 13.34 21.04
CA ALA A 40 20.67 12.86 22.37
C ALA A 40 19.64 13.33 23.42
N GLN A 41 19.22 14.58 23.36
CA GLN A 41 18.19 15.12 24.25
C GLN A 41 16.82 14.45 24.02
N LEU A 42 16.45 14.19 22.76
CA LEU A 42 15.22 13.45 22.44
C LEU A 42 15.25 12.01 22.95
N LEU A 43 16.38 11.31 22.79
CA LEU A 43 16.51 9.94 23.30
C LEU A 43 16.34 9.88 24.82
N GLU A 44 16.97 10.79 25.56
CA GLU A 44 16.81 10.86 27.03
C GLU A 44 15.38 11.25 27.42
N LEU A 45 14.73 12.11 26.65
CA LEU A 45 13.30 12.42 26.83
C LEU A 45 12.43 11.17 26.65
N TYR A 46 12.66 10.37 25.60
CA TYR A 46 11.92 9.13 25.36
C TYR A 46 12.15 8.11 26.48
N LYS A 47 13.38 7.91 26.92
CA LYS A 47 13.72 7.00 28.03
C LYS A 47 12.96 7.39 29.30
N LYS A 48 13.03 8.66 29.68
CA LYS A 48 12.29 9.18 30.84
C LYS A 48 10.78 9.01 30.67
N ALA A 49 10.24 9.33 29.49
CA ALA A 49 8.81 9.22 29.23
C ALA A 49 8.28 7.77 29.32
N VAL A 50 9.07 6.79 28.86
CA VAL A 50 8.73 5.36 28.95
C VAL A 50 8.77 4.85 30.40
N GLU A 51 9.59 5.44 31.26
CA GLU A 51 9.62 5.12 32.70
C GLU A 51 8.46 5.76 33.48
N GLU A 52 8.07 6.98 33.11
CA GLU A 52 7.06 7.75 33.84
C GLU A 52 5.61 7.46 33.39
N ILE A 53 5.43 7.07 32.12
CA ILE A 53 4.12 6.89 31.49
C ILE A 53 4.11 5.52 30.79
N PRO A 54 2.99 4.76 30.78
CA PRO A 54 2.90 3.46 30.11
C PRO A 54 2.88 3.59 28.57
N ILE A 55 3.98 4.06 28.01
CA ILE A 55 4.21 4.15 26.58
C ILE A 55 4.59 2.76 26.08
N ILE A 56 3.74 2.17 25.25
CA ILE A 56 4.00 0.86 24.64
C ILE A 56 4.56 0.96 23.21
N SER A 57 4.47 2.14 22.58
CA SER A 57 4.97 2.35 21.22
C SER A 57 5.32 3.81 20.92
N ILE A 58 6.31 4.00 20.05
CA ILE A 58 6.71 5.28 19.46
C ILE A 58 6.92 5.06 17.95
N GLU A 59 6.27 5.89 17.14
CA GLU A 59 6.35 5.95 15.68
C GLU A 59 7.17 7.16 15.24
N ASP A 60 8.01 7.02 14.21
CA ASP A 60 8.80 8.12 13.62
C ASP A 60 9.50 9.01 14.66
N ALA A 61 10.19 8.34 15.59
CA ALA A 61 10.85 8.92 16.74
C ALA A 61 12.05 9.83 16.39
N PHE A 62 12.58 9.68 15.19
CA PHE A 62 13.65 10.49 14.59
C PHE A 62 13.31 10.71 13.11
N ALA A 63 13.97 11.69 12.48
CA ALA A 63 13.80 11.91 11.04
C ALA A 63 14.17 10.65 10.23
N GLU A 64 13.57 10.48 9.07
CA GLU A 64 13.81 9.34 8.16
C GLU A 64 15.28 9.17 7.75
N ASP A 65 16.09 10.23 7.81
CA ASP A 65 17.52 10.22 7.52
C ASP A 65 18.44 10.15 8.75
N ASP A 66 17.90 10.17 9.98
CA ASP A 66 18.66 10.07 11.23
C ASP A 66 18.84 8.61 11.69
N TYR A 67 19.46 7.80 10.84
CA TYR A 67 19.71 6.36 11.09
C TYR A 67 20.44 6.08 12.42
N GLU A 68 21.30 6.99 12.87
CA GLU A 68 21.97 6.86 14.16
C GLU A 68 20.99 7.05 15.33
N GLY A 69 20.00 7.93 15.21
CA GLY A 69 18.89 8.05 16.16
C GLY A 69 18.09 6.78 16.30
N TRP A 70 17.64 6.24 15.17
CA TRP A 70 16.91 4.97 15.11
C TRP A 70 17.70 3.81 15.74
N ARG A 71 18.99 3.65 15.39
CA ARG A 71 19.83 2.59 15.97
C ARG A 71 19.96 2.71 17.49
N ARG A 72 20.16 3.93 18.00
CA ARG A 72 20.25 4.17 19.46
C ARG A 72 18.94 3.89 20.16
N LEU A 73 17.81 4.30 19.56
CA LEU A 73 16.49 4.02 20.12
C LEU A 73 16.23 2.52 20.21
N MET A 74 16.50 1.80 19.13
CA MET A 74 16.31 0.35 19.08
C MET A 74 17.20 -0.37 20.10
N ALA A 75 18.45 0.07 20.26
CA ALA A 75 19.37 -0.50 21.25
C ALA A 75 18.93 -0.26 22.71
N GLU A 76 18.37 0.91 23.02
CA GLU A 76 18.02 1.29 24.40
C GLU A 76 16.60 0.87 24.81
N LEU A 77 15.64 0.90 23.87
CA LEU A 77 14.21 0.76 24.15
C LEU A 77 13.50 -0.31 23.31
N GLY A 78 14.16 -0.91 22.31
CA GLY A 78 13.53 -1.84 21.37
C GLY A 78 13.04 -3.16 21.98
N ASP A 79 13.55 -3.55 23.15
CA ASP A 79 13.06 -4.72 23.90
C ASP A 79 11.90 -4.36 24.86
N LYS A 80 11.59 -3.07 25.02
CA LYS A 80 10.57 -2.57 25.95
C LYS A 80 9.31 -2.08 25.26
N ILE A 81 9.46 -1.50 24.06
CA ILE A 81 8.37 -0.84 23.32
C ILE A 81 8.44 -1.16 21.83
N PHE A 82 7.31 -0.97 21.15
CA PHE A 82 7.28 -1.01 19.69
C PHE A 82 7.84 0.29 19.10
N ILE A 83 8.92 0.18 18.35
CA ILE A 83 9.53 1.25 17.56
C ILE A 83 9.03 1.07 16.13
N ILE A 84 8.12 1.97 15.74
CA ILE A 84 7.35 1.87 14.51
C ILE A 84 7.98 2.77 13.45
N GLY A 85 8.39 2.19 12.32
CA GLY A 85 8.78 2.96 11.14
C GLY A 85 7.57 3.24 10.24
N ASP A 86 7.36 4.49 9.87
CA ASP A 86 6.35 4.92 8.89
C ASP A 86 7.02 5.64 7.71
N ASP A 87 7.46 6.89 7.89
CA ASP A 87 8.16 7.65 6.84
C ASP A 87 9.49 6.99 6.45
N LEU A 88 10.12 6.30 7.40
CA LEU A 88 11.37 5.55 7.18
C LEU A 88 11.19 4.37 6.21
N VAL A 89 10.02 3.72 6.17
CA VAL A 89 9.81 2.46 5.42
C VAL A 89 8.85 2.58 4.26
N THR A 90 7.95 3.57 4.28
CA THR A 90 6.98 3.90 3.21
C THR A 90 6.16 2.70 2.68
N THR A 91 5.91 1.68 3.51
CA THR A 91 5.26 0.42 3.10
C THR A 91 5.93 -0.25 1.88
N LYS A 92 7.23 0.02 1.65
CA LYS A 92 7.99 -0.54 0.53
C LYS A 92 8.76 -1.76 1.01
N ASP A 93 8.56 -2.88 0.33
CA ASP A 93 9.14 -4.17 0.67
C ASP A 93 10.68 -4.14 0.81
N SER A 94 11.37 -3.46 -0.09
CA SER A 94 12.84 -3.30 -0.02
C SER A 94 13.28 -2.47 1.21
N THR A 95 12.59 -1.37 1.49
CA THR A 95 12.96 -0.44 2.58
C THR A 95 12.64 -1.04 3.95
N ILE A 96 11.55 -1.79 4.07
CA ILE A 96 11.23 -2.57 5.28
C ILE A 96 12.36 -3.58 5.56
N GLU A 97 12.81 -4.33 4.54
CA GLU A 97 13.89 -5.30 4.72
C GLU A 97 15.20 -4.62 5.14
N GLU A 98 15.54 -3.51 4.50
CA GLU A 98 16.74 -2.72 4.83
C GLU A 98 16.72 -2.20 6.26
N CYS A 99 15.61 -1.58 6.69
CA CYS A 99 15.48 -1.03 8.04
C CYS A 99 15.52 -2.12 9.11
N ALA A 100 14.94 -3.29 8.83
CA ALA A 100 15.04 -4.45 9.71
C ALA A 100 16.47 -5.00 9.77
N ASP A 101 17.17 -5.10 8.63
CA ASP A 101 18.56 -5.55 8.57
C ASP A 101 19.50 -4.66 9.38
N GLN A 102 19.26 -3.35 9.34
CA GLN A 102 20.00 -2.34 10.09
C GLN A 102 19.56 -2.20 11.55
N LYS A 103 18.54 -2.96 11.99
CA LYS A 103 17.94 -2.91 13.33
C LYS A 103 17.48 -1.49 13.72
N LEU A 104 16.77 -0.83 12.82
CA LEU A 104 16.23 0.51 13.05
C LEU A 104 14.85 0.46 13.73
N ILE A 105 14.10 -0.61 13.48
CA ILE A 105 12.71 -0.77 13.89
C ILE A 105 12.46 -2.21 14.34
N ASN A 106 11.44 -2.42 15.17
CA ASN A 106 10.87 -3.74 15.48
C ASN A 106 9.41 -3.88 15.00
N THR A 107 8.83 -2.80 14.49
CA THR A 107 7.45 -2.75 13.99
C THR A 107 7.39 -1.90 12.72
N ALA A 108 6.63 -2.34 11.71
CA ALA A 108 6.39 -1.56 10.50
C ALA A 108 4.96 -1.01 10.48
N LEU A 109 4.81 0.27 10.12
CA LEU A 109 3.50 0.83 9.78
C LEU A 109 3.18 0.51 8.32
N ILE A 110 1.99 -0.06 8.07
CA ILE A 110 1.54 -0.47 6.74
C ILE A 110 0.39 0.43 6.30
N LYS A 111 0.64 1.20 5.26
CA LYS A 111 -0.32 2.07 4.57
C LYS A 111 -0.36 1.67 3.11
N ALA A 112 -1.38 0.93 2.71
CA ALA A 112 -1.51 0.42 1.34
C ALA A 112 -1.38 1.51 0.26
N ASN A 113 -1.79 2.74 0.60
CA ASN A 113 -1.71 3.88 -0.29
C ASN A 113 -0.28 4.42 -0.50
N GLN A 114 0.73 4.02 0.30
CA GLN A 114 2.13 4.36 0.07
C GLN A 114 2.77 3.48 -1.02
N ILE A 115 2.17 2.33 -1.38
CA ILE A 115 2.69 1.42 -2.43
C ILE A 115 1.74 1.23 -3.61
N GLY A 116 0.43 1.28 -3.36
CA GLY A 116 -0.58 1.53 -4.39
C GLY A 116 -1.22 0.31 -5.06
N THR A 117 -1.00 -0.91 -4.57
CA THR A 117 -1.83 -2.09 -4.87
C THR A 117 -1.97 -3.00 -3.65
N LEU A 118 -2.96 -3.89 -3.65
CA LEU A 118 -3.16 -4.85 -2.56
C LEU A 118 -2.07 -5.93 -2.54
N SER A 119 -1.66 -6.45 -3.69
CA SER A 119 -0.57 -7.44 -3.78
C SER A 119 0.79 -6.86 -3.39
N GLU A 120 1.10 -5.59 -3.72
CA GLU A 120 2.30 -4.91 -3.21
C GLU A 120 2.22 -4.69 -1.69
N THR A 121 1.02 -4.43 -1.15
CA THR A 121 0.80 -4.35 0.31
C THR A 121 1.02 -5.70 0.98
N VAL A 122 0.55 -6.80 0.37
CA VAL A 122 0.80 -8.18 0.84
C VAL A 122 2.30 -8.46 0.85
N LEU A 123 3.06 -8.07 -0.18
CA LEU A 123 4.52 -8.21 -0.19
C LEU A 123 5.18 -7.50 0.99
N ALA A 124 4.82 -6.24 1.25
CA ALA A 124 5.35 -5.47 2.37
C ALA A 124 5.07 -6.16 3.72
N VAL A 125 3.84 -6.67 3.92
CA VAL A 125 3.45 -7.44 5.11
C VAL A 125 4.29 -8.72 5.26
N LEU A 126 4.48 -9.47 4.18
CA LEU A 126 5.25 -10.71 4.20
C LEU A 126 6.73 -10.48 4.48
N VAL A 127 7.33 -9.40 3.95
CA VAL A 127 8.69 -9.01 4.31
C VAL A 127 8.77 -8.72 5.80
N ALA A 128 7.88 -7.87 6.34
CA ALA A 128 7.86 -7.56 7.77
C ALA A 128 7.78 -8.84 8.63
N PHE A 129 6.89 -9.79 8.30
CA PHE A 129 6.82 -11.08 8.98
C PHE A 129 8.10 -11.91 8.89
N GLY A 130 8.70 -12.03 7.71
CA GLY A 130 9.92 -12.80 7.52
C GLY A 130 11.13 -12.17 8.23
N LYS A 131 11.13 -10.85 8.41
CA LYS A 131 12.12 -10.12 9.23
C LYS A 131 11.83 -10.15 10.73
N GLY A 132 10.70 -10.74 11.14
CA GLY A 132 10.29 -10.81 12.55
C GLY A 132 9.79 -9.48 13.12
N LEU A 133 9.33 -8.57 12.26
CA LEU A 133 8.68 -7.34 12.69
C LEU A 133 7.21 -7.57 13.01
N ASP A 134 6.70 -6.83 13.99
CA ASP A 134 5.27 -6.62 14.16
C ASP A 134 4.74 -5.63 13.10
N ILE A 135 3.42 -5.60 12.92
CA ILE A 135 2.76 -4.75 11.92
C ILE A 135 1.62 -3.98 12.55
N VAL A 136 1.56 -2.68 12.29
CA VAL A 136 0.37 -1.85 12.53
C VAL A 136 -0.15 -1.37 11.19
N VAL A 137 -1.41 -1.64 10.87
CA VAL A 137 -2.05 -1.10 9.67
C VAL A 137 -2.57 0.30 9.98
N SER A 138 -2.40 1.25 9.06
CA SER A 138 -2.72 2.65 9.31
C SER A 138 -3.51 3.28 8.18
N HIS A 139 -4.40 4.20 8.57
CA HIS A 139 -5.09 5.08 7.64
C HIS A 139 -4.17 6.22 7.15
N ARG A 140 -4.74 7.18 6.40
CA ARG A 140 -4.14 8.52 6.24
C ARG A 140 -4.97 9.60 6.94
N SER A 141 -4.35 10.75 7.19
CA SER A 141 -5.00 11.92 7.80
C SER A 141 -6.28 12.34 7.06
N LYS A 142 -6.31 12.14 5.74
CA LYS A 142 -7.45 12.39 4.86
C LYS A 142 -7.96 11.08 4.29
N SER A 143 -9.14 10.64 4.71
CA SER A 143 -9.67 9.32 4.33
C SER A 143 -11.12 9.38 3.85
N PRO A 144 -11.51 8.51 2.90
CA PRO A 144 -12.91 8.27 2.57
C PRO A 144 -13.55 7.31 3.60
N ASN A 145 -14.86 7.11 3.47
CA ASN A 145 -15.64 6.12 4.23
C ASN A 145 -15.48 4.71 3.64
N ASP A 146 -14.25 4.22 3.63
CA ASP A 146 -13.89 2.87 3.22
C ASP A 146 -13.26 2.10 4.41
N ASP A 147 -13.41 0.77 4.44
CA ASP A 147 -12.93 -0.12 5.49
C ASP A 147 -11.69 -0.95 5.13
N MET A 148 -11.03 -0.65 4.00
CA MET A 148 -9.83 -1.34 3.51
C MET A 148 -8.81 -1.64 4.62
N GLU A 149 -8.46 -0.66 5.44
CA GLU A 149 -7.45 -0.81 6.49
C GLU A 149 -7.86 -1.84 7.55
N ALA A 150 -9.15 -1.92 7.88
CA ALA A 150 -9.66 -2.92 8.82
C ALA A 150 -9.59 -4.34 8.23
N GLN A 151 -9.88 -4.49 6.93
CA GLN A 151 -9.79 -5.77 6.22
C GLN A 151 -8.33 -6.27 6.15
N ILE A 152 -7.39 -5.36 5.82
CA ILE A 152 -5.95 -5.68 5.78
C ILE A 152 -5.44 -6.05 7.19
N ALA A 153 -5.79 -5.25 8.21
CA ALA A 153 -5.38 -5.50 9.59
C ALA A 153 -5.82 -6.88 10.08
N LEU A 154 -7.08 -7.24 9.80
CA LEU A 154 -7.57 -8.57 10.16
C LEU A 154 -6.92 -9.66 9.32
N ALA A 155 -6.76 -9.49 8.01
CA ALA A 155 -6.12 -10.49 7.14
C ALA A 155 -4.71 -10.86 7.64
N ALA A 156 -3.92 -9.85 7.98
CA ALA A 156 -2.56 -9.98 8.46
C ALA A 156 -2.48 -10.46 9.93
N ASN A 157 -3.57 -10.42 10.69
CA ASN A 157 -3.51 -10.55 12.16
C ASN A 157 -2.53 -9.50 12.76
N ALA A 158 -2.68 -8.25 12.31
CA ALA A 158 -1.81 -7.14 12.71
C ALA A 158 -1.88 -6.88 14.22
N LEU A 159 -0.77 -6.37 14.78
CA LEU A 159 -0.67 -5.92 16.18
C LEU A 159 -1.74 -4.86 16.50
N GLY A 160 -2.02 -3.98 15.54
CA GLY A 160 -3.02 -2.93 15.72
C GLY A 160 -3.48 -2.28 14.42
N LEU A 161 -4.53 -1.48 14.56
CA LEU A 161 -5.07 -0.60 13.52
C LEU A 161 -5.00 0.85 14.02
N LYS A 162 -4.15 1.67 13.41
CA LYS A 162 -4.07 3.11 13.66
C LYS A 162 -5.08 3.82 12.78
N THR A 163 -6.26 4.11 13.35
CA THR A 163 -7.35 4.77 12.61
C THR A 163 -7.92 6.04 13.26
N GLY A 164 -7.14 6.74 14.06
CA GLY A 164 -7.47 8.08 14.59
C GLY A 164 -8.59 8.13 15.61
N GLY A 165 -8.97 9.34 16.05
CA GLY A 165 -9.96 9.54 17.10
C GLY A 165 -11.38 9.09 16.71
N GLY A 166 -12.18 8.69 17.71
CA GLY A 166 -13.55 8.18 17.52
C GLY A 166 -14.63 9.23 17.28
N ALA A 167 -14.30 10.43 16.80
CA ALA A 167 -15.27 11.52 16.61
C ALA A 167 -15.68 11.73 15.15
N ASN A 168 -14.80 11.41 14.20
CA ASN A 168 -15.05 11.63 12.77
C ASN A 168 -15.68 10.38 12.12
N THR A 169 -16.64 10.60 11.20
CA THR A 169 -17.44 9.54 10.58
C THR A 169 -16.58 8.48 9.88
N GLU A 170 -15.53 8.88 9.16
CA GLU A 170 -14.65 7.99 8.42
C GLU A 170 -13.78 7.11 9.32
N ARG A 171 -13.59 7.51 10.59
CA ARG A 171 -12.90 6.72 11.61
C ARG A 171 -13.88 5.76 12.27
N LEU A 172 -15.05 6.27 12.66
CA LEU A 172 -16.15 5.45 13.19
C LEU A 172 -16.57 4.34 12.21
N PHE A 173 -16.54 4.61 10.90
CA PHE A 173 -16.80 3.62 9.87
C PHE A 173 -15.82 2.43 9.96
N LYS A 174 -14.52 2.71 10.11
CA LYS A 174 -13.48 1.68 10.25
C LYS A 174 -13.60 0.92 11.58
N TYR A 175 -13.91 1.59 12.69
CA TYR A 175 -14.21 0.92 13.96
C TYR A 175 -15.43 0.00 13.88
N GLY A 176 -16.49 0.44 13.19
CA GLY A 176 -17.67 -0.36 12.92
C GLY A 176 -17.35 -1.59 12.07
N ALA A 177 -16.50 -1.44 11.05
CA ALA A 177 -16.02 -2.55 10.24
C ALA A 177 -15.25 -3.58 11.06
N VAL A 178 -14.29 -3.15 11.89
CA VAL A 178 -13.57 -4.07 12.81
C VAL A 178 -14.55 -4.86 13.67
N THR A 179 -15.53 -4.18 14.28
CA THR A 179 -16.54 -4.83 15.13
C THR A 179 -17.37 -5.84 14.35
N LYS A 180 -17.78 -5.50 13.14
CA LYS A 180 -18.55 -6.37 12.26
C LYS A 180 -17.75 -7.63 11.91
N VAL A 181 -16.52 -7.47 11.41
CA VAL A 181 -15.74 -8.60 10.94
C VAL A 181 -15.29 -9.50 12.10
N MET A 182 -14.97 -8.93 13.27
CA MET A 182 -14.72 -9.74 14.48
C MET A 182 -15.94 -10.57 14.90
N LYS A 183 -17.14 -10.00 14.81
CA LYS A 183 -18.40 -10.72 15.08
C LYS A 183 -18.60 -11.87 14.10
N ASP A 184 -18.33 -11.64 12.82
CA ASP A 184 -18.45 -12.65 11.76
C ASP A 184 -17.44 -13.79 11.99
N MET A 185 -16.19 -13.48 12.37
CA MET A 185 -15.17 -14.47 12.75
C MET A 185 -15.58 -15.32 13.97
N ILE A 186 -16.16 -14.72 15.02
CA ILE A 186 -16.66 -15.47 16.19
C ILE A 186 -17.82 -16.40 15.79
N LYS A 187 -18.67 -15.97 14.87
CA LYS A 187 -19.76 -16.82 14.37
C LYS A 187 -19.17 -18.03 13.66
N LEU A 188 -18.24 -17.80 12.73
CA LEU A 188 -17.56 -18.85 11.96
C LEU A 188 -16.82 -19.85 12.86
N SER A 189 -16.17 -19.40 13.94
CA SER A 189 -15.47 -20.32 14.86
C SER A 189 -16.40 -21.14 15.76
N ARG A 190 -17.63 -20.68 16.00
CA ARG A 190 -18.62 -21.38 16.86
C ARG A 190 -19.50 -22.36 16.09
N THR A 191 -19.79 -22.07 14.82
CA THR A 191 -20.42 -23.05 13.95
C THR A 191 -19.38 -24.09 13.57
N ALA A 192 -19.40 -25.25 14.22
CA ALA A 192 -18.82 -26.45 13.60
C ALA A 192 -19.48 -26.57 12.23
N PHE A 193 -18.72 -26.32 11.16
CA PHE A 193 -19.23 -26.40 9.80
C PHE A 193 -19.82 -27.81 9.61
N LYS A 194 -21.15 -27.93 9.69
CA LYS A 194 -21.81 -28.80 8.72
C LYS A 194 -21.55 -28.09 7.42
N GLU A 195 -20.75 -28.69 6.54
CA GLU A 195 -20.65 -28.23 5.16
C GLU A 195 -22.08 -28.05 4.66
N GLU A 196 -22.54 -26.81 4.55
CA GLU A 196 -23.75 -26.54 3.80
C GLU A 196 -23.43 -26.95 2.37
N PRO A 197 -24.29 -27.74 1.72
CA PRO A 197 -24.05 -28.16 0.35
C PRO A 197 -23.85 -26.90 -0.49
N ARG A 198 -22.63 -26.73 -1.03
CA ARG A 198 -22.35 -25.65 -1.98
C ARG A 198 -23.30 -25.85 -3.16
N VAL A 199 -24.25 -24.94 -3.31
CA VAL A 199 -25.06 -24.90 -4.53
C VAL A 199 -24.11 -24.50 -5.65
N GLU A 200 -23.88 -25.42 -6.59
CA GLU A 200 -23.04 -25.15 -7.75
C GLU A 200 -23.71 -24.09 -8.64
N LEU A 201 -23.29 -22.83 -8.46
CA LEU A 201 -23.69 -21.69 -9.28
C LEU A 201 -22.87 -21.59 -10.59
N GLY A 202 -22.05 -22.60 -10.92
CA GLY A 202 -21.03 -22.54 -11.98
C GLY A 202 -21.56 -21.98 -13.30
N ASP A 203 -22.63 -22.56 -13.83
CA ASP A 203 -23.27 -22.14 -15.09
C ASP A 203 -23.80 -20.70 -15.07
N PHE A 204 -24.10 -20.14 -13.90
CA PHE A 204 -24.59 -18.78 -13.76
C PHE A 204 -23.44 -17.77 -13.58
N ILE A 205 -22.45 -18.09 -12.74
CA ILE A 205 -21.27 -17.25 -12.51
C ILE A 205 -20.50 -17.05 -13.83
N ASP A 206 -20.41 -18.08 -14.66
CA ASP A 206 -19.74 -17.99 -15.97
C ASP A 206 -20.46 -17.10 -17.00
N LYS A 207 -21.74 -16.76 -16.75
CA LYS A 207 -22.51 -15.81 -17.56
C LYS A 207 -22.34 -14.36 -17.08
N LEU A 208 -21.79 -14.18 -15.89
CA LEU A 208 -21.54 -12.86 -15.32
C LEU A 208 -20.23 -12.28 -15.85
N VAL A 209 -20.28 -11.01 -16.21
CA VAL A 209 -19.13 -10.22 -16.64
C VAL A 209 -19.10 -8.88 -15.90
N ILE A 210 -17.93 -8.26 -15.82
CA ILE A 210 -17.87 -6.83 -15.49
C ILE A 210 -18.54 -6.07 -16.62
N THR A 211 -19.66 -5.40 -16.36
CA THR A 211 -20.40 -4.68 -17.39
C THR A 211 -20.02 -3.22 -17.49
N GLU A 212 -19.58 -2.64 -16.37
CA GLU A 212 -19.34 -1.20 -16.25
C GLU A 212 -18.40 -0.96 -15.07
N ILE A 213 -17.47 -0.03 -15.24
CA ILE A 213 -16.65 0.51 -14.17
C ILE A 213 -16.87 2.02 -14.21
N ILE A 214 -17.39 2.57 -13.12
CA ILE A 214 -17.57 4.01 -12.94
C ILE A 214 -16.48 4.50 -12.02
N ALA A 215 -15.89 5.64 -12.34
CA ALA A 215 -15.00 6.37 -11.44
C ALA A 215 -15.52 7.79 -11.22
N TYR A 216 -15.27 8.33 -10.03
CA TYR A 216 -15.74 9.65 -9.63
C TYR A 216 -14.85 10.22 -8.53
N GLU A 217 -15.01 11.51 -8.24
CA GLU A 217 -14.31 12.16 -7.14
C GLU A 217 -15.03 11.85 -5.81
N GLU A 218 -14.44 10.98 -4.99
CA GLU A 218 -14.93 10.60 -3.68
C GLU A 218 -14.44 11.62 -2.63
N PRO A 219 -15.34 12.30 -1.89
CA PRO A 219 -14.93 13.24 -0.86
C PRO A 219 -14.26 12.55 0.32
N THR A 220 -13.29 13.20 0.92
CA THR A 220 -12.75 12.80 2.22
C THR A 220 -13.20 13.73 3.32
N ASN A 221 -12.90 13.34 4.57
CA ASN A 221 -13.13 14.15 5.76
C ASN A 221 -12.55 15.58 5.70
N ALA A 222 -11.55 15.83 4.84
CA ALA A 222 -10.97 17.16 4.65
C ALA A 222 -11.58 17.98 3.50
N GLY A 223 -12.63 17.48 2.84
CA GLY A 223 -13.23 18.13 1.66
C GLY A 223 -12.32 18.12 0.41
N ILE A 224 -11.25 17.33 0.43
CA ILE A 224 -10.37 17.11 -0.71
C ILE A 224 -10.73 15.75 -1.32
N PRO A 225 -10.97 15.66 -2.63
CA PRO A 225 -11.39 14.40 -3.24
C PRO A 225 -10.23 13.41 -3.39
N THR A 226 -10.58 12.14 -3.37
CA THR A 226 -9.81 11.03 -3.92
C THR A 226 -10.62 10.36 -5.04
N VAL A 227 -10.12 9.26 -5.60
CA VAL A 227 -10.86 8.48 -6.58
C VAL A 227 -11.76 7.48 -5.84
N GLY A 228 -13.05 7.50 -6.17
CA GLY A 228 -13.99 6.41 -5.88
C GLY A 228 -14.25 5.61 -7.15
N VAL A 229 -14.43 4.30 -7.01
CA VAL A 229 -14.78 3.38 -8.12
C VAL A 229 -15.98 2.53 -7.74
N GLU A 230 -16.85 2.30 -8.73
CA GLU A 230 -17.90 1.28 -8.69
C GLU A 230 -17.69 0.28 -9.82
N VAL A 231 -17.52 -1.00 -9.48
CA VAL A 231 -17.48 -2.11 -10.42
C VAL A 231 -18.85 -2.79 -10.43
N TYR A 232 -19.50 -2.76 -11.59
CA TYR A 232 -20.78 -3.44 -11.80
C TYR A 232 -20.59 -4.76 -12.53
N VAL A 233 -21.26 -5.79 -12.01
CA VAL A 233 -21.29 -7.12 -12.62
C VAL A 233 -22.72 -7.48 -13.00
N GLY A 234 -22.88 -8.11 -14.15
CA GLY A 234 -24.17 -8.53 -14.66
C GLY A 234 -24.09 -9.44 -15.87
N LEU A 235 -25.23 -9.69 -16.51
CA LEU A 235 -25.34 -10.58 -17.66
C LEU A 235 -24.93 -9.86 -18.95
N LYS A 236 -23.98 -10.47 -19.67
CA LYS A 236 -23.49 -9.95 -20.96
C LYS A 236 -24.66 -9.73 -21.95
N GLY A 237 -24.75 -8.52 -22.51
CA GLY A 237 -25.79 -8.15 -23.48
C GLY A 237 -27.18 -7.86 -22.90
N SER A 238 -27.40 -8.05 -21.59
CA SER A 238 -28.70 -7.76 -20.96
C SER A 238 -28.79 -6.31 -20.50
N LYS A 239 -29.73 -5.53 -21.05
CA LYS A 239 -29.99 -4.16 -20.55
C LYS A 239 -30.59 -4.14 -19.14
N ARG A 240 -31.45 -5.12 -18.82
CA ARG A 240 -32.16 -5.20 -17.53
C ARG A 240 -31.26 -5.68 -16.40
N TYR A 241 -30.38 -6.63 -16.68
CA TYR A 241 -29.54 -7.30 -15.69
C TYR A 241 -28.06 -6.96 -15.86
N ARG A 242 -27.74 -5.77 -16.37
CA ARG A 242 -26.35 -5.30 -16.48
C ARG A 242 -25.74 -4.94 -15.13
N LYS A 243 -26.51 -4.38 -14.19
CA LYS A 243 -26.04 -3.98 -12.84
C LYS A 243 -26.63 -4.88 -11.76
N LEU A 244 -26.32 -6.19 -11.79
CA LEU A 244 -26.81 -7.15 -10.79
C LEU A 244 -26.10 -6.99 -9.45
N LEU A 245 -24.77 -6.87 -9.50
CA LEU A 245 -23.91 -6.67 -8.33
C LEU A 245 -23.12 -5.38 -8.48
N ARG A 246 -22.77 -4.78 -7.35
CA ARG A 246 -21.96 -3.56 -7.26
C ARG A 246 -20.91 -3.73 -6.18
N PHE A 247 -19.67 -3.42 -6.52
CA PHE A 247 -18.54 -3.38 -5.59
C PHE A 247 -17.88 -2.03 -5.66
N THR A 248 -17.47 -1.49 -4.51
CA THR A 248 -16.89 -0.16 -4.43
C THR A 248 -15.44 -0.23 -3.96
N GLY A 249 -14.69 0.82 -4.24
CA GLY A 249 -13.40 1.10 -3.62
C GLY A 249 -13.22 2.60 -3.50
N ALA A 250 -12.53 3.03 -2.45
CA ALA A 250 -11.98 4.37 -2.33
C ALA A 250 -10.75 4.34 -1.41
N THR A 251 -9.75 5.16 -1.71
CA THR A 251 -8.47 5.12 -0.99
C THR A 251 -8.16 6.42 -0.26
N PRO A 252 -7.49 6.39 0.91
CA PRO A 252 -7.05 7.61 1.58
C PRO A 252 -6.10 8.46 0.73
N LEU A 253 -6.08 9.77 0.98
CA LEU A 253 -5.13 10.66 0.32
C LEU A 253 -3.74 10.54 0.94
N GLY A 254 -2.75 10.36 0.07
CA GLY A 254 -1.36 10.57 0.41
C GLY A 254 -1.07 12.07 0.50
N THR A 255 -0.40 12.50 1.56
CA THR A 255 0.06 13.89 1.72
C THR A 255 1.56 14.03 1.64
N SER A 256 2.29 12.92 1.78
CA SER A 256 3.75 12.90 1.69
C SER A 256 4.14 12.89 0.21
N ALA A 257 5.07 13.78 -0.11
CA ALA A 257 5.75 13.87 -1.41
C ALA A 257 7.17 13.30 -1.32
N GLY A 258 7.39 12.35 -0.40
CA GLY A 258 8.65 11.62 -0.30
C GLY A 258 8.98 10.93 -1.63
N VAL A 259 10.27 10.80 -1.91
CA VAL A 259 10.78 10.15 -3.13
C VAL A 259 10.57 8.64 -3.16
N ASP A 260 9.98 8.04 -2.13
CA ASP A 260 9.77 6.59 -2.08
C ASP A 260 8.31 6.15 -2.01
N GLU A 261 7.36 7.09 -1.84
CA GLU A 261 5.93 6.77 -1.83
C GLU A 261 5.31 6.76 -3.24
N ALA A 262 4.26 5.95 -3.39
CA ALA A 262 3.35 5.99 -4.51
C ALA A 262 2.59 7.33 -4.56
N ILE A 263 2.55 7.94 -5.75
CA ILE A 263 2.04 9.29 -5.96
C ILE A 263 0.52 9.27 -5.98
N HIS A 264 -0.07 10.04 -5.06
CA HIS A 264 -1.46 10.43 -5.16
C HIS A 264 -1.62 11.46 -6.30
N LEU A 265 -2.15 11.03 -7.44
CA LEU A 265 -2.22 11.89 -8.62
C LEU A 265 -3.32 12.94 -8.44
N VAL A 266 -2.91 14.21 -8.41
CA VAL A 266 -3.79 15.38 -8.31
C VAL A 266 -3.72 16.26 -9.56
N ASP A 267 -4.71 17.12 -9.74
CA ASP A 267 -4.93 17.94 -10.94
C ASP A 267 -3.83 18.98 -11.16
N SER A 268 -3.12 19.37 -10.10
CA SER A 268 -1.94 20.24 -10.23
C SER A 268 -0.73 19.51 -10.81
N ILE A 269 -0.71 18.18 -10.82
CA ILE A 269 0.32 17.38 -11.49
C ILE A 269 0.05 17.37 -12.99
N ILE A 270 0.95 18.00 -13.75
CA ILE A 270 0.81 18.18 -15.19
C ILE A 270 1.85 17.29 -15.88
N GLU A 271 1.40 16.49 -16.85
CA GLU A 271 2.30 15.67 -17.66
C GLU A 271 2.95 16.49 -18.77
N ASP A 272 4.11 16.02 -19.26
CA ASP A 272 4.74 16.58 -20.45
C ASP A 272 3.75 16.57 -21.63
N SER A 273 3.71 17.67 -22.37
CA SER A 273 2.79 17.85 -23.50
C SER A 273 3.29 18.96 -24.43
N PRO A 274 2.81 19.01 -25.69
CA PRO A 274 3.11 20.13 -26.60
C PRO A 274 2.71 21.50 -26.03
N LEU A 275 1.69 21.54 -25.18
CA LEU A 275 1.23 22.77 -24.49
C LEU A 275 2.26 23.23 -23.45
N VAL A 276 2.76 22.30 -22.62
CA VAL A 276 3.83 22.58 -21.66
C VAL A 276 5.10 23.04 -22.37
N ALA A 277 5.46 22.40 -23.48
CA ALA A 277 6.61 22.81 -24.29
C ALA A 277 6.44 24.21 -24.91
N ARG A 278 5.21 24.60 -25.28
CA ARG A 278 4.91 25.93 -25.84
C ARG A 278 5.04 27.04 -24.80
N TYR A 279 4.64 26.78 -23.55
CA TYR A 279 4.61 27.75 -22.46
C TYR A 279 5.55 27.36 -21.31
N GLN A 280 6.74 26.85 -21.66
CA GLN A 280 7.70 26.31 -20.69
C GLN A 280 8.06 27.32 -19.60
N GLU A 281 8.02 28.62 -19.90
CA GLU A 281 8.27 29.71 -18.97
C GLU A 281 7.25 29.77 -17.82
N MET A 282 6.07 29.16 -17.95
CA MET A 282 5.01 29.17 -16.94
C MET A 282 5.06 27.97 -15.98
N PHE A 283 5.93 26.99 -16.25
CA PHE A 283 5.99 25.73 -15.51
C PHE A 283 7.31 25.53 -14.77
N VAL A 284 7.27 24.72 -13.72
CA VAL A 284 8.44 24.16 -13.02
C VAL A 284 8.42 22.66 -13.20
N GLU A 285 9.47 22.11 -13.80
CA GLU A 285 9.69 20.66 -13.89
C GLU A 285 10.04 20.09 -12.51
N GLN A 286 9.46 18.94 -12.19
CA GLN A 286 9.68 18.18 -10.97
C GLN A 286 10.60 16.98 -11.26
N PRO A 287 11.26 16.39 -10.24
CA PRO A 287 12.16 15.25 -10.43
C PRO A 287 11.53 14.02 -11.10
N ASP A 288 10.21 13.85 -10.98
CA ASP A 288 9.44 12.78 -11.61
C ASP A 288 9.04 13.07 -13.08
N ARG A 289 9.62 14.12 -13.67
CA ARG A 289 9.36 14.62 -15.03
C ARG A 289 7.91 15.05 -15.25
N THR A 290 7.26 15.48 -14.19
CA THR A 290 5.98 16.20 -14.24
C THR A 290 6.20 17.70 -14.06
N TYR A 291 5.18 18.49 -14.32
CA TYR A 291 5.22 19.95 -14.27
C TYR A 291 4.20 20.48 -13.27
N ARG A 292 4.50 21.63 -12.68
CA ARG A 292 3.54 22.46 -11.91
C ARG A 292 3.57 23.86 -12.49
N PHE A 293 2.45 24.58 -12.42
CA PHE A 293 2.50 26.02 -12.66
C PHE A 293 3.44 26.69 -11.64
N LYS A 294 4.22 27.64 -12.11
CA LYS A 294 5.01 28.54 -11.26
C LYS A 294 4.10 29.31 -10.30
N LYS A 295 4.58 29.58 -9.08
CA LYS A 295 3.74 30.16 -8.01
C LYS A 295 3.32 31.60 -8.31
N GLU A 296 4.11 32.29 -9.11
CA GLU A 296 3.91 33.67 -9.55
C GLU A 296 2.89 33.81 -10.69
N ILE A 297 2.53 32.72 -11.37
CA ILE A 297 1.55 32.74 -12.46
C ILE A 297 0.15 32.99 -11.89
N THR A 298 -0.57 33.91 -12.52
CA THR A 298 -1.92 34.34 -12.16
C THR A 298 -2.94 33.96 -13.23
N GLU A 299 -4.22 34.14 -12.91
CA GLU A 299 -5.30 33.92 -13.89
C GLU A 299 -5.23 34.95 -15.04
N GLU A 300 -4.78 36.17 -14.75
CA GLU A 300 -4.54 37.22 -15.74
C GLU A 300 -3.45 36.81 -16.74
N ASP A 301 -2.32 36.29 -16.26
CA ASP A 301 -1.22 35.82 -17.12
C ASP A 301 -1.68 34.72 -18.10
N ILE A 302 -2.60 33.86 -17.66
CA ILE A 302 -3.19 32.79 -18.48
C ILE A 302 -4.14 33.38 -19.53
N LYS A 303 -5.00 34.32 -19.14
CA LYS A 303 -5.95 35.00 -20.05
C LYS A 303 -5.23 35.79 -21.14
N GLU A 304 -4.11 36.41 -20.83
CA GLU A 304 -3.30 37.16 -21.80
C GLU A 304 -2.76 36.29 -22.94
N LYS A 305 -2.62 34.97 -22.75
CA LYS A 305 -2.16 34.06 -23.80
C LYS A 305 -3.24 33.74 -24.84
N ASP A 306 -4.51 33.99 -24.53
CA ASP A 306 -5.68 33.69 -25.38
C ASP A 306 -5.67 32.25 -25.95
N ASP A 307 -5.21 31.29 -25.14
CA ASP A 307 -5.13 29.87 -25.50
C ASP A 307 -6.17 29.08 -24.67
N PRO A 308 -7.20 28.48 -25.31
CA PRO A 308 -8.24 27.77 -24.60
C PRO A 308 -7.72 26.51 -23.88
N ASP A 309 -6.72 25.83 -24.45
CA ASP A 309 -6.15 24.60 -23.85
C ASP A 309 -5.35 24.94 -22.59
N LEU A 310 -4.60 26.05 -22.61
CA LEU A 310 -3.90 26.57 -21.43
C LEU A 310 -4.88 27.01 -20.35
N THR A 311 -5.96 27.68 -20.74
CA THR A 311 -7.02 28.11 -19.82
C THR A 311 -7.69 26.90 -19.16
N GLU A 312 -8.04 25.86 -19.92
CA GLU A 312 -8.62 24.63 -19.37
C GLU A 312 -7.65 23.93 -18.40
N LEU A 313 -6.37 23.82 -18.78
CA LEU A 313 -5.34 23.23 -17.93
C LEU A 313 -5.18 24.00 -16.61
N TRP A 314 -5.15 25.33 -16.67
CA TRP A 314 -5.09 26.19 -15.49
C TRP A 314 -6.29 25.97 -14.58
N LEU A 315 -7.52 26.10 -15.10
CA LEU A 315 -8.74 25.93 -14.33
C LEU A 315 -8.80 24.55 -13.64
N LYS A 316 -8.41 23.50 -14.36
CA LYS A 316 -8.30 22.15 -13.79
C LYS A 316 -7.26 22.09 -12.66
N ALA A 317 -6.06 22.62 -12.90
CA ALA A 317 -4.95 22.60 -11.95
C ALA A 317 -5.21 23.45 -10.68
N GLN A 318 -6.19 24.36 -10.69
CA GLN A 318 -6.59 25.13 -9.51
C GLN A 318 -7.72 24.50 -8.69
N ARG A 319 -8.42 23.48 -9.21
CA ARG A 319 -9.51 22.80 -8.50
C ARG A 319 -9.07 22.27 -7.13
N TYR A 320 -9.88 22.50 -6.11
CA TYR A 320 -9.59 22.14 -4.71
C TYR A 320 -8.21 22.61 -4.21
N LYS A 321 -7.79 23.82 -4.61
CA LYS A 321 -6.44 24.36 -4.34
C LYS A 321 -5.33 23.44 -4.89
N GLY A 322 -5.54 22.96 -6.12
CA GLY A 322 -4.67 22.04 -6.85
C GLY A 322 -4.68 20.59 -6.39
N LYS A 323 -5.65 20.21 -5.56
CA LYS A 323 -5.79 18.85 -5.00
C LYS A 323 -7.00 18.09 -5.54
N GLY A 324 -7.65 18.58 -6.61
CA GLY A 324 -8.62 17.78 -7.35
C GLY A 324 -7.95 16.53 -7.93
N CYS A 325 -8.71 15.51 -8.31
CA CYS A 325 -8.13 14.26 -8.83
C CYS A 325 -8.80 13.80 -10.13
N LYS A 326 -9.31 14.75 -10.92
CA LYS A 326 -9.98 14.49 -12.19
C LYS A 326 -9.09 13.71 -13.16
N ASN A 327 -7.80 14.02 -13.25
CA ASN A 327 -6.87 13.25 -14.10
C ASN A 327 -6.82 11.76 -13.69
N ALA A 328 -6.82 11.46 -12.39
CA ALA A 328 -6.81 10.09 -11.89
C ALA A 328 -8.15 9.38 -12.16
N VAL A 329 -9.28 10.08 -11.99
CA VAL A 329 -10.61 9.58 -12.39
C VAL A 329 -10.65 9.25 -13.88
N ASP A 330 -10.15 10.17 -14.72
CA ASP A 330 -10.11 10.00 -16.18
C ASP A 330 -9.19 8.82 -16.57
N ASN A 331 -8.08 8.59 -15.86
CA ASN A 331 -7.23 7.40 -16.07
C ASN A 331 -8.00 6.10 -15.77
N VAL A 332 -8.84 6.07 -14.74
CA VAL A 332 -9.68 4.89 -14.49
C VAL A 332 -10.63 4.66 -15.66
N VAL A 333 -11.34 5.69 -16.11
CA VAL A 333 -12.35 5.57 -17.18
C VAL A 333 -11.73 5.22 -18.53
N ASN A 334 -10.64 5.89 -18.90
CA ASN A 334 -10.11 5.83 -20.26
C ASN A 334 -9.02 4.77 -20.45
N ILE A 335 -8.34 4.36 -19.38
CA ILE A 335 -7.19 3.44 -19.47
C ILE A 335 -7.48 2.13 -18.74
N ILE A 336 -7.93 2.19 -17.49
CA ILE A 336 -8.07 1.00 -16.65
C ILE A 336 -9.36 0.23 -16.98
N ALA A 337 -10.51 0.91 -16.99
CA ALA A 337 -11.82 0.30 -17.18
C ALA A 337 -11.95 -0.54 -18.47
N PRO A 338 -11.45 -0.09 -19.65
CA PRO A 338 -11.53 -0.87 -20.89
C PRO A 338 -10.86 -2.24 -20.80
N GLU A 339 -9.87 -2.41 -19.92
CA GLU A 339 -9.13 -3.66 -19.77
C GLU A 339 -9.86 -4.71 -18.92
N PHE A 340 -10.86 -4.30 -18.13
CA PHE A 340 -11.63 -5.17 -17.25
C PHE A 340 -13.09 -5.35 -17.68
N ILE A 341 -13.69 -4.38 -18.38
CA ILE A 341 -15.05 -4.51 -18.89
C ILE A 341 -15.14 -5.68 -19.87
N GLY A 342 -16.15 -6.52 -19.69
CA GLY A 342 -16.41 -7.72 -20.47
C GLY A 342 -15.71 -8.97 -19.95
N ARG A 343 -14.79 -8.86 -18.98
CA ARG A 343 -14.15 -10.02 -18.35
C ARG A 343 -15.16 -10.86 -17.59
N LYS A 344 -15.05 -12.17 -17.75
CA LYS A 344 -15.87 -13.14 -17.03
C LYS A 344 -15.41 -13.29 -15.59
N MET A 345 -16.32 -13.68 -14.72
CA MET A 345 -15.97 -13.94 -13.32
C MET A 345 -14.94 -15.07 -13.18
N SER A 346 -15.02 -16.10 -14.03
CA SER A 346 -14.03 -17.20 -14.07
C SER A 346 -12.62 -16.80 -14.54
N GLU A 347 -12.47 -15.62 -15.16
CA GLU A 347 -11.15 -15.07 -15.55
C GLU A 347 -10.49 -14.30 -14.39
N LEU A 348 -11.24 -13.96 -13.34
CA LEU A 348 -10.76 -13.20 -12.17
C LEU A 348 -10.49 -14.15 -11.00
N LYS A 349 -9.29 -14.74 -10.98
CA LYS A 349 -8.95 -15.83 -10.05
C LYS A 349 -8.39 -15.35 -8.72
N ASN A 350 -7.53 -14.34 -8.74
CA ASN A 350 -6.80 -13.85 -7.56
C ASN A 350 -6.46 -12.37 -7.73
N ILE A 351 -5.99 -11.74 -6.65
CA ILE A 351 -5.67 -10.32 -6.61
C ILE A 351 -4.39 -10.04 -7.42
N ALA A 352 -3.36 -10.90 -7.31
CA ALA A 352 -2.11 -10.77 -8.05
C ALA A 352 -2.29 -10.62 -9.58
N ASP A 353 -3.21 -11.36 -10.20
CA ASP A 353 -3.50 -11.26 -11.65
C ASP A 353 -4.10 -9.90 -12.02
N VAL A 354 -4.95 -9.34 -11.15
CA VAL A 354 -5.54 -8.00 -11.31
C VAL A 354 -4.46 -6.93 -11.17
N ASP A 355 -3.67 -7.02 -10.10
CA ASP A 355 -2.63 -6.04 -9.80
C ASP A 355 -1.49 -6.09 -10.81
N LYS A 356 -1.13 -7.27 -11.32
CA LYS A 356 -0.22 -7.45 -12.47
C LYS A 356 -0.75 -6.72 -13.71
N LYS A 357 -2.05 -6.81 -13.99
CA LYS A 357 -2.65 -6.12 -15.13
C LYS A 357 -2.65 -4.60 -14.93
N LEU A 358 -2.90 -4.12 -13.71
CA LEU A 358 -2.82 -2.70 -13.37
C LEU A 358 -1.38 -2.15 -13.50
N LEU A 359 -0.40 -2.88 -12.98
CA LEU A 359 1.03 -2.60 -13.13
C LEU A 359 1.48 -2.57 -14.59
N LEU A 360 0.93 -3.47 -15.42
CA LEU A 360 1.20 -3.46 -16.86
C LEU A 360 0.71 -2.16 -17.51
N LEU A 361 -0.46 -1.66 -17.14
CA LEU A 361 -0.99 -0.39 -17.66
C LEU A 361 -0.17 0.80 -17.17
N GLU A 362 0.26 0.79 -15.91
CA GLU A 362 1.18 1.80 -15.36
C GLU A 362 2.49 1.84 -16.16
N GLY A 363 3.10 0.69 -16.44
CA GLY A 363 4.33 0.62 -17.22
C GLY A 363 4.17 1.02 -18.68
N LYS A 364 3.04 0.66 -19.32
CA LYS A 364 2.72 1.15 -20.67
C LYS A 364 2.60 2.68 -20.70
N ALA A 365 1.94 3.26 -19.70
CA ALA A 365 1.85 4.71 -19.56
C ALA A 365 3.23 5.35 -19.33
N ALA A 366 4.06 4.75 -18.47
CA ALA A 366 5.44 5.18 -18.23
C ALA A 366 6.29 5.15 -19.52
N LEU A 367 6.19 4.09 -20.32
CA LEU A 367 6.92 3.95 -21.59
C LEU A 367 6.48 5.01 -22.61
N MET A 368 5.16 5.23 -22.77
CA MET A 368 4.64 6.28 -23.65
C MET A 368 5.11 7.68 -23.22
N ARG A 369 5.23 7.92 -21.91
CA ARG A 369 5.73 9.16 -21.32
C ARG A 369 7.26 9.21 -21.22
N LYS A 370 7.96 8.22 -21.79
CA LYS A 370 9.44 8.09 -21.79
C LYS A 370 10.06 8.08 -20.39
N LYS A 371 9.31 7.71 -19.34
CA LYS A 371 9.82 7.60 -17.96
C LYS A 371 10.61 6.31 -17.72
N ILE A 372 10.42 5.32 -18.59
CA ILE A 372 11.25 4.11 -18.69
C ILE A 372 11.70 3.88 -20.14
N SER A 373 12.78 3.13 -20.30
CA SER A 373 13.32 2.64 -21.58
C SER A 373 13.45 1.12 -21.58
N LYS A 374 13.55 0.51 -22.77
CA LYS A 374 13.81 -0.93 -22.96
C LYS A 374 15.15 -1.37 -22.35
N ASP A 375 16.10 -0.45 -22.25
CA ASP A 375 17.43 -0.70 -21.70
C ASP A 375 17.51 -0.52 -20.18
N ASP A 376 16.44 -0.07 -19.52
CA ASP A 376 16.44 0.12 -18.07
C ASP A 376 16.52 -1.23 -17.34
N SER A 377 17.19 -1.22 -16.18
CA SER A 377 17.27 -2.41 -15.33
C SER A 377 15.89 -2.82 -14.82
N ARG A 378 15.73 -4.12 -14.50
CA ARG A 378 14.50 -4.64 -13.88
C ARG A 378 14.08 -3.84 -12.66
N GLU A 379 15.03 -3.51 -11.78
CA GLU A 379 14.72 -2.79 -10.53
C GLU A 379 14.29 -1.34 -10.80
N LYS A 380 14.93 -0.66 -11.75
CA LYS A 380 14.52 0.70 -12.14
C LYS A 380 13.11 0.72 -12.71
N ILE A 381 12.74 -0.29 -13.51
CA ILE A 381 11.36 -0.43 -14.00
C ILE A 381 10.40 -0.65 -12.83
N ILE A 382 10.74 -1.55 -11.89
CA ILE A 382 9.90 -1.81 -10.70
C ILE A 382 9.72 -0.53 -9.87
N GLU A 383 10.77 0.24 -9.65
CA GLU A 383 10.70 1.50 -8.89
C GLU A 383 9.71 2.48 -9.55
N VAL A 384 9.77 2.65 -10.87
CA VAL A 384 8.81 3.50 -11.59
C VAL A 384 7.39 2.96 -11.49
N LEU A 385 7.20 1.64 -11.53
CA LEU A 385 5.89 1.00 -11.36
C LEU A 385 5.33 1.16 -9.94
N GLN A 386 6.17 1.12 -8.91
CA GLN A 386 5.78 1.31 -7.51
C GLN A 386 5.37 2.76 -7.23
N ARG A 387 5.96 3.73 -7.93
CA ARG A 387 5.60 5.15 -7.80
C ARG A 387 4.17 5.46 -8.23
N LYS A 388 3.54 4.66 -9.11
CA LYS A 388 2.20 4.95 -9.70
C LYS A 388 2.07 6.37 -10.25
N ALA A 389 3.17 6.97 -10.69
CA ALA A 389 3.20 8.37 -11.09
C ALA A 389 2.36 8.63 -12.35
N ASN A 390 2.01 7.59 -13.11
CA ASN A 390 1.40 7.76 -14.42
C ASN A 390 -0.12 7.65 -14.38
N LEU A 391 -0.65 6.56 -13.80
CA LEU A 391 -2.09 6.37 -13.63
C LEU A 391 -2.61 6.99 -12.33
N GLY A 392 -1.74 7.13 -11.33
CA GLY A 392 -2.07 7.59 -9.99
C GLY A 392 -2.36 6.43 -9.04
N MET A 393 -1.73 6.45 -7.87
CA MET A 393 -1.98 5.46 -6.82
C MET A 393 -3.46 5.39 -6.44
N ASN A 394 -4.10 6.56 -6.32
CA ASN A 394 -5.52 6.69 -6.05
C ASN A 394 -6.40 6.06 -7.12
N ALA A 395 -5.98 6.00 -8.38
CA ALA A 395 -6.70 5.24 -9.41
C ALA A 395 -6.44 3.73 -9.29
N VAL A 396 -5.17 3.35 -9.19
CA VAL A 396 -4.72 1.95 -9.25
C VAL A 396 -5.19 1.15 -8.02
N LEU A 397 -4.92 1.64 -6.80
CA LEU A 397 -5.30 0.94 -5.58
C LEU A 397 -6.82 0.85 -5.42
N THR A 398 -7.54 1.88 -5.85
CA THR A 398 -9.02 1.91 -5.77
C THR A 398 -9.65 0.83 -6.66
N VAL A 399 -9.14 0.65 -7.89
CA VAL A 399 -9.61 -0.42 -8.78
C VAL A 399 -9.21 -1.79 -8.25
N SER A 400 -7.95 -1.94 -7.79
CA SER A 400 -7.45 -3.15 -7.12
C SER A 400 -8.40 -3.59 -6.01
N LEU A 401 -8.76 -2.67 -5.10
CA LEU A 401 -9.67 -2.91 -3.98
C LEU A 401 -11.08 -3.31 -4.42
N ALA A 402 -11.69 -2.58 -5.36
CA ALA A 402 -13.05 -2.85 -5.81
C ALA A 402 -13.17 -4.22 -6.50
N ILE A 403 -12.16 -4.59 -7.32
CA ILE A 403 -12.12 -5.90 -7.98
C ILE A 403 -11.77 -7.01 -6.98
N ALA A 404 -10.88 -6.78 -6.01
CA ALA A 404 -10.60 -7.76 -4.96
C ALA A 404 -11.86 -8.11 -4.13
N ARG A 405 -12.69 -7.11 -3.80
CA ARG A 405 -14.00 -7.34 -3.16
C ARG A 405 -14.94 -8.17 -4.04
N LEU A 406 -14.95 -7.92 -5.35
CA LEU A 406 -15.69 -8.72 -6.30
C LEU A 406 -15.20 -10.18 -6.31
N ILE A 407 -13.88 -10.40 -6.40
CA ILE A 407 -13.28 -11.74 -6.39
C ILE A 407 -13.65 -12.47 -5.10
N ALA A 408 -13.49 -11.82 -3.95
CA ALA A 408 -13.84 -12.40 -2.66
C ALA A 408 -15.30 -12.85 -2.62
N HIS A 409 -16.22 -11.97 -3.06
CA HIS A 409 -17.64 -12.27 -3.09
C HIS A 409 -18.00 -13.44 -4.00
N VAL A 410 -17.44 -13.49 -5.21
CA VAL A 410 -17.67 -14.61 -6.15
C VAL A 410 -17.15 -15.93 -5.58
N GLN A 411 -16.09 -15.89 -4.78
CA GLN A 411 -15.54 -17.05 -4.07
C GLN A 411 -16.27 -17.38 -2.76
N GLY A 412 -17.32 -16.63 -2.41
CA GLY A 412 -18.07 -16.81 -1.16
C GLY A 412 -17.27 -16.45 0.09
N ARG A 413 -16.39 -15.46 -0.02
CA ARG A 413 -15.47 -15.01 1.02
C ARG A 413 -15.60 -13.51 1.29
N ASP A 414 -15.17 -13.10 2.47
CA ASP A 414 -14.87 -11.71 2.75
C ASP A 414 -13.49 -11.31 2.20
N LEU A 415 -13.26 -10.00 2.04
CA LEU A 415 -11.98 -9.48 1.52
C LEU A 415 -10.79 -9.91 2.38
N TRP A 416 -10.92 -9.88 3.71
CA TRP A 416 -9.84 -10.29 4.62
C TRP A 416 -9.45 -11.77 4.46
N GLU A 417 -10.41 -12.64 4.13
CA GLU A 417 -10.14 -14.08 3.90
C GLU A 417 -9.36 -14.27 2.61
N LEU A 418 -9.73 -13.53 1.55
CA LEU A 418 -9.01 -13.56 0.28
C LEU A 418 -7.55 -13.09 0.44
N LEU A 419 -7.35 -11.96 1.12
CA LEU A 419 -6.01 -11.41 1.42
C LEU A 419 -5.17 -12.38 2.26
N ARG A 420 -5.77 -12.98 3.31
CA ARG A 420 -5.08 -13.95 4.16
C ARG A 420 -4.67 -15.21 3.38
N GLU A 421 -5.54 -15.70 2.48
CA GLU A 421 -5.20 -16.84 1.65
C GLU A 421 -4.08 -16.54 0.66
N GLU A 422 -4.03 -15.34 0.08
CA GLU A 422 -2.90 -14.91 -0.75
C GLU A 422 -1.59 -14.86 0.07
N MET A 423 -1.62 -14.29 1.28
CA MET A 423 -0.46 -14.29 2.19
C MET A 423 0.02 -15.72 2.48
N LYS A 424 -0.89 -16.62 2.88
CA LYS A 424 -0.56 -18.03 3.17
C LYS A 424 0.02 -18.74 1.96
N GLU A 425 -0.55 -18.52 0.78
CA GLU A 425 -0.08 -19.12 -0.46
C GLU A 425 1.35 -18.67 -0.80
N VAL A 426 1.63 -17.38 -0.75
CA VAL A 426 2.96 -16.85 -1.03
C VAL A 426 3.99 -17.38 -0.01
N MET A 427 3.64 -17.44 1.28
CA MET A 427 4.52 -18.04 2.31
C MET A 427 4.78 -19.52 2.05
N ALA A 428 3.73 -20.30 1.78
CA ALA A 428 3.85 -21.73 1.52
C ALA A 428 4.71 -22.02 0.29
N LYS A 429 4.52 -21.29 -0.81
CA LYS A 429 5.35 -21.37 -2.02
C LYS A 429 6.81 -21.02 -1.71
N THR A 430 7.03 -19.94 -0.96
CA THR A 430 8.37 -19.50 -0.53
C THR A 430 9.09 -20.57 0.30
N ILE A 431 8.39 -21.17 1.28
CA ILE A 431 8.92 -22.23 2.13
C ILE A 431 9.25 -23.48 1.32
N ALA A 432 8.31 -23.96 0.49
CA ALA A 432 8.51 -25.13 -0.35
C ALA A 432 9.72 -24.97 -1.29
N ALA A 433 9.90 -23.79 -1.88
CA ALA A 433 10.99 -23.49 -2.80
C ALA A 433 12.36 -23.32 -2.11
N ASN A 434 12.42 -23.06 -0.79
CA ASN A 434 13.65 -22.70 -0.07
C ASN A 434 13.99 -23.64 1.10
N GLY A 435 13.56 -24.89 1.04
CA GLY A 435 13.99 -25.95 1.98
C GLY A 435 12.85 -26.82 2.50
N GLY A 436 11.59 -26.41 2.34
CA GLY A 436 10.42 -27.21 2.71
C GLY A 436 10.51 -27.76 4.14
N ALA A 437 10.67 -29.08 4.26
CA ALA A 437 10.70 -29.78 5.55
C ALA A 437 11.89 -29.36 6.42
N GLU A 438 13.02 -29.05 5.79
CA GLU A 438 14.27 -28.66 6.46
C GLU A 438 14.03 -27.41 7.32
N VAL A 439 13.43 -26.37 6.73
CA VAL A 439 13.21 -25.09 7.41
C VAL A 439 12.05 -25.14 8.42
N LEU A 440 11.16 -26.13 8.30
CA LEU A 440 10.04 -26.36 9.23
C LEU A 440 10.42 -27.27 10.41
N THR A 441 11.62 -27.83 10.41
CA THR A 441 12.08 -28.71 11.49
C THR A 441 12.17 -27.92 12.81
N GLY A 442 11.47 -28.40 13.84
CA GLY A 442 11.40 -27.73 15.14
C GLY A 442 10.32 -26.64 15.25
N ILE A 443 9.64 -26.32 14.13
CA ILE A 443 8.44 -25.48 14.08
C ILE A 443 7.20 -26.37 14.09
N VAL A 444 7.22 -27.38 13.22
CA VAL A 444 6.14 -28.36 13.05
C VAL A 444 6.66 -29.73 13.51
N ASP A 445 5.81 -30.52 14.15
CA ASP A 445 6.20 -31.86 14.58
C ASP A 445 6.44 -32.79 13.38
N SER A 446 7.32 -33.76 13.57
CA SER A 446 7.75 -34.67 12.49
C SER A 446 6.63 -35.55 11.94
N ALA A 447 5.60 -35.87 12.74
CA ALA A 447 4.47 -36.66 12.29
C ALA A 447 3.55 -35.85 11.38
N SER A 448 3.30 -34.58 11.71
CA SER A 448 2.55 -33.64 10.86
C SER A 448 3.27 -33.37 9.55
N LEU A 449 4.60 -33.13 9.58
CA LEU A 449 5.41 -33.00 8.36
C LEU A 449 5.37 -34.27 7.50
N GLY A 450 5.40 -35.45 8.13
CA GLY A 450 5.28 -36.73 7.44
C GLY A 450 3.94 -36.91 6.71
N LYS A 451 2.83 -36.43 7.29
CA LYS A 451 1.50 -36.47 6.66
C LYS A 451 1.35 -35.52 5.48
N MET A 452 2.04 -34.37 5.53
CA MET A 452 1.99 -33.36 4.47
C MET A 452 2.87 -33.71 3.27
N SER A 453 3.79 -34.66 3.42
CA SER A 453 4.77 -35.08 2.42
C SER A 453 4.24 -36.22 1.56
N SER A 454 4.29 -36.07 0.24
CA SER A 454 4.12 -37.18 -0.72
C SER A 454 5.43 -37.39 -1.46
N ASP A 455 5.92 -38.63 -1.56
CA ASP A 455 7.20 -38.96 -2.21
C ASP A 455 8.42 -38.20 -1.64
N GLY A 456 8.37 -37.81 -0.37
CA GLY A 456 9.45 -37.10 0.31
C GLY A 456 9.53 -35.60 0.02
N LYS A 457 8.56 -35.02 -0.71
CA LYS A 457 8.47 -33.58 -0.97
C LYS A 457 7.19 -32.99 -0.38
N LEU A 458 7.33 -31.86 0.31
CA LEU A 458 6.20 -31.04 0.75
C LEU A 458 5.73 -30.15 -0.39
N SER A 459 4.47 -30.34 -0.80
CA SER A 459 3.81 -29.43 -1.74
C SER A 459 3.43 -28.13 -1.03
N TRP A 460 3.43 -27.01 -1.75
CA TRP A 460 3.01 -25.74 -1.15
C TRP A 460 1.50 -25.76 -0.84
N GLU A 461 0.70 -26.54 -1.57
CA GLU A 461 -0.72 -26.75 -1.34
C GLU A 461 -0.98 -27.42 0.00
N SER A 462 -0.19 -28.46 0.34
CA SER A 462 -0.23 -29.13 1.64
C SER A 462 0.14 -28.13 2.75
N LEU A 463 1.24 -27.39 2.58
CA LEU A 463 1.69 -26.40 3.58
C LEU A 463 0.64 -25.32 3.81
N LYS A 464 0.03 -24.79 2.74
CA LYS A 464 -1.02 -23.76 2.84
C LYS A 464 -2.24 -24.27 3.59
N THR A 465 -2.63 -25.51 3.35
CA THR A 465 -3.87 -26.09 3.92
C THR A 465 -3.69 -26.45 5.38
N GLU A 466 -2.57 -27.07 5.72
CA GLU A 466 -2.38 -27.72 7.01
C GLU A 466 -1.68 -26.84 8.05
N LEU A 467 -0.90 -25.85 7.63
CA LEU A 467 -0.22 -24.94 8.56
C LEU A 467 -1.07 -23.73 8.93
N SER A 468 -1.02 -23.38 10.21
CA SER A 468 -1.57 -22.12 10.72
C SER A 468 -0.79 -20.92 10.17
N LEU A 469 -1.40 -19.73 10.27
CA LEU A 469 -0.71 -18.49 9.90
C LEU A 469 0.59 -18.30 10.68
N SER A 470 0.61 -18.65 11.98
CA SER A 470 1.80 -18.50 12.83
C SER A 470 2.93 -19.43 12.40
N GLU A 471 2.63 -20.70 12.09
CA GLU A 471 3.64 -21.66 11.61
C GLU A 471 4.21 -21.24 10.26
N LEU A 472 3.38 -20.72 9.34
CA LEU A 472 3.84 -20.17 8.06
C LEU A 472 4.75 -18.95 8.25
N VAL A 473 4.43 -18.05 9.19
CA VAL A 473 5.29 -16.91 9.52
C VAL A 473 6.64 -17.39 10.09
N GLN A 474 6.64 -18.35 11.02
CA GLN A 474 7.87 -18.91 11.57
C GLN A 474 8.70 -19.61 10.48
N GLY A 475 8.05 -20.35 9.57
CA GLY A 475 8.70 -20.96 8.41
C GLY A 475 9.32 -19.92 7.48
N LEU A 476 8.63 -18.80 7.23
CA LEU A 476 9.17 -17.69 6.44
C LEU A 476 10.39 -17.05 7.10
N GLN A 477 10.38 -16.87 8.43
CA GLN A 477 11.54 -16.39 9.19
C GLN A 477 12.73 -17.36 9.11
N ALA A 478 12.48 -18.67 9.09
CA ALA A 478 13.52 -19.66 8.88
C ALA A 478 14.10 -19.60 7.46
N VAL A 479 13.26 -19.40 6.44
CA VAL A 479 13.70 -19.14 5.07
C VAL A 479 14.58 -17.90 5.01
N GLU A 480 14.17 -16.80 5.65
CA GLU A 480 14.95 -15.57 5.65
C GLU A 480 16.34 -15.76 6.26
N LYS A 481 16.45 -16.46 7.41
CA LYS A 481 17.76 -16.78 8.00
C LYS A 481 18.67 -17.52 7.00
N LYS A 482 18.10 -18.42 6.20
CA LYS A 482 18.82 -19.17 5.15
C LYS A 482 19.20 -18.29 3.96
N LEU A 483 18.30 -17.44 3.47
CA LEU A 483 18.57 -16.50 2.37
C LEU A 483 19.69 -15.52 2.73
N LYS A 484 19.66 -14.98 3.96
CA LYS A 484 20.69 -14.08 4.48
C LYS A 484 22.08 -14.73 4.49
N GLN A 485 22.19 -16.01 4.85
CA GLN A 485 23.45 -16.76 4.77
C GLN A 485 23.96 -16.92 3.33
N GLN A 486 23.07 -16.87 2.34
CA GLN A 486 23.38 -16.93 0.91
C GLN A 486 23.62 -15.55 0.29
N GLY A 487 23.52 -14.46 1.07
CA GLY A 487 23.60 -13.09 0.56
C GLY A 487 22.41 -12.68 -0.33
N ARG A 488 21.28 -13.39 -0.25
CA ARG A 488 20.06 -13.11 -1.00
C ARG A 488 19.08 -12.29 -0.16
N LYS A 489 18.25 -11.49 -0.81
CA LYS A 489 17.20 -10.70 -0.16
C LYS A 489 15.86 -11.43 -0.13
N LEU A 490 15.12 -11.27 0.97
CA LEU A 490 13.81 -11.88 1.14
C LEU A 490 12.79 -11.28 0.19
N TYR A 491 12.75 -9.95 0.08
CA TYR A 491 11.78 -9.22 -0.75
C TYR A 491 11.87 -9.66 -2.21
N GLU A 492 13.08 -9.84 -2.75
CA GLU A 492 13.29 -10.35 -4.11
C GLU A 492 12.69 -11.75 -4.27
N THR A 493 12.91 -12.62 -3.28
CA THR A 493 12.38 -13.98 -3.29
C THR A 493 10.84 -13.96 -3.24
N LEU A 494 10.23 -13.14 -2.38
CA LEU A 494 8.78 -12.99 -2.30
C LEU A 494 8.18 -12.42 -3.59
N ARG A 495 8.83 -11.41 -4.21
CA ARG A 495 8.42 -10.85 -5.51
C ARG A 495 8.32 -11.92 -6.60
N THR A 496 9.21 -12.93 -6.60
CA THR A 496 9.13 -14.05 -7.57
C THR A 496 7.93 -14.97 -7.33
N GLN A 497 7.49 -15.14 -6.08
CA GLN A 497 6.39 -16.05 -5.74
C GLN A 497 5.01 -15.45 -6.03
N ILE A 498 4.84 -14.14 -5.82
CA ILE A 498 3.59 -13.44 -6.16
C ILE A 498 3.54 -13.05 -7.66
N SER A 499 4.70 -12.81 -8.27
CA SER A 499 4.89 -12.60 -9.71
C SER A 499 4.07 -11.45 -10.35
N ILE A 500 3.89 -10.34 -9.63
CA ILE A 500 3.14 -9.17 -10.11
C ILE A 500 3.95 -8.26 -11.05
N TYR A 501 5.29 -8.33 -11.01
CA TYR A 501 6.18 -7.52 -11.84
C TYR A 501 6.65 -8.29 -13.09
N ASP A 502 5.93 -8.10 -14.19
CA ASP A 502 6.25 -8.67 -15.51
C ASP A 502 7.06 -7.69 -16.36
N VAL A 503 8.26 -7.33 -15.88
CA VAL A 503 9.05 -6.26 -16.50
C VAL A 503 9.58 -6.60 -17.90
N GLU A 504 9.68 -7.88 -18.24
CA GLU A 504 10.26 -8.32 -19.52
C GLU A 504 9.40 -7.88 -20.72
N ILE A 505 8.10 -7.64 -20.51
CA ILE A 505 7.20 -7.12 -21.55
C ILE A 505 7.55 -5.70 -22.01
N PHE A 506 8.37 -4.97 -21.24
CA PHE A 506 8.79 -3.60 -21.55
C PHE A 506 10.16 -3.52 -22.23
N LYS A 507 10.90 -4.64 -22.28
CA LYS A 507 12.16 -4.75 -23.03
C LYS A 507 11.84 -5.07 -24.49
#